data_AF-Q5M6M1-F1
#
_entry.id   AF-Q5M6M1-F1
#
_cell.length_a   1.000
_cell.length_b   1.000
_cell.length_c   1.000
_cell.angle_alpha   90.00
_cell.angle_beta   90.00
_cell.angle_gamma   90.00
#
_symmetry.space_group_name_H-M   'P 1'
#
loop_
_entity.id
_entity.type
_entity.pdbx_description
1 polymer ?
#
loop_
_entity_poly.entity_id
_entity_poly.type
_entity_poly.pdbx_seq_one_letter_code
_entity_poly.pdbx_strand_id
1 'polypeptide(L)'
;MNITVVGIGYVGLANALLLSEKHRVVITDIDKNKVDLVNSKQSPIKDKLIEEYFKKESINLIATLNKKYAFENAEYIIIATPTNYDSKNDYFDTSSIESVVSEILQYNTSAIIIVKSTIPIGYIDNLKYKFHTNNIIFSPEFLREGSALYDSLYPSRIVIGEKSARAEAVARLFTDSCLKNDVKVLFTGSQEAESIKLFANTYLAMRIGFFNELDTYARVNKLDTEEIISGVSADLRIGDYYNNPSFGYGGYCLPKDTKQLLANFLKSSTPNILIESIVKTNEIRKKYIADLILSKSKKTIGIYRLLMKKDSDNFRNSVVLDLIDYLKEYNKNIIIYEPFLDTASFGTCFVEKKLSIFIQNSDLIVANRVDDNILQYKYKVFTTDIFKSDV
;
A
#
# COMPACT_ATOMS: atom_id res chain seq x y z
N MET A 1 22.69 -17.33 7.51
CA MET A 1 21.74 -17.20 8.62
C MET A 1 20.43 -17.88 8.23
N ASN A 2 19.68 -18.36 9.22
CA ASN A 2 18.31 -18.87 9.07
C ASN A 2 17.31 -17.75 9.36
N ILE A 3 16.49 -17.40 8.38
CA ILE A 3 15.56 -16.28 8.48
C ILE A 3 14.17 -16.80 8.17
N THR A 4 13.20 -16.38 8.97
CA THR A 4 11.79 -16.68 8.71
C THR A 4 11.04 -15.42 8.39
N VAL A 5 10.15 -15.49 7.39
CA VAL A 5 9.25 -14.40 7.03
C VAL A 5 7.82 -14.87 7.20
N VAL A 6 7.00 -14.09 7.90
CA VAL A 6 5.59 -14.41 8.18
C VAL A 6 4.69 -13.48 7.35
N GLY A 7 3.95 -14.08 6.42
CA GLY A 7 3.04 -13.41 5.50
C GLY A 7 3.56 -13.38 4.06
N ILE A 8 2.85 -14.01 3.14
CA ILE A 8 3.06 -13.99 1.69
C ILE A 8 2.17 -12.89 1.09
N GLY A 9 2.59 -11.65 1.30
CA GLY A 9 2.08 -10.46 0.61
C GLY A 9 3.25 -9.66 0.01
N TYR A 10 3.00 -8.45 -0.50
CA TYR A 10 4.07 -7.60 -1.10
C TYR A 10 5.27 -7.43 -0.17
N VAL A 11 5.03 -7.10 1.11
CA VAL A 11 6.10 -6.86 2.08
C VAL A 11 6.89 -8.12 2.39
N GLY A 12 6.20 -9.20 2.77
CA GLY A 12 6.89 -10.43 3.17
C GLY A 12 7.58 -11.10 1.99
N LEU A 13 6.96 -11.16 0.81
CA LEU A 13 7.57 -11.79 -0.35
C LEU A 13 8.78 -11.00 -0.88
N ALA A 14 8.72 -9.66 -0.92
CA ALA A 14 9.86 -8.83 -1.30
C ALA A 14 11.05 -9.02 -0.34
N ASN A 15 10.80 -9.00 0.98
CA ASN A 15 11.85 -9.22 1.98
C ASN A 15 12.39 -10.66 1.93
N ALA A 16 11.54 -11.66 1.70
CA ALA A 16 11.98 -13.05 1.59
C ALA A 16 12.89 -13.26 0.38
N LEU A 17 12.51 -12.73 -0.80
CA LEU A 17 13.33 -12.83 -2.00
C LEU A 17 14.64 -12.04 -1.87
N LEU A 18 14.59 -10.81 -1.36
CA LEU A 18 15.77 -9.98 -1.07
C LEU A 18 16.83 -10.77 -0.27
N LEU A 19 16.42 -11.41 0.83
CA LEU A 19 17.32 -12.07 1.76
C LEU A 19 17.74 -13.48 1.27
N SER A 20 16.91 -14.13 0.46
CA SER A 20 17.14 -15.50 0.00
C SER A 20 18.32 -15.68 -0.94
N GLU A 21 18.84 -14.61 -1.55
CA GLU A 21 20.04 -14.71 -2.39
C GLU A 21 21.31 -14.99 -1.56
N LYS A 22 21.31 -14.64 -0.27
CA LYS A 22 22.50 -14.76 0.61
C LYS A 22 22.25 -15.62 1.85
N HIS A 23 21.00 -15.93 2.15
CA HIS A 23 20.59 -16.58 3.38
C HIS A 23 19.56 -17.68 3.13
N ARG A 24 19.41 -18.59 4.08
CA ARG A 24 18.33 -19.58 4.05
C ARG A 24 17.07 -18.92 4.58
N VAL A 25 16.06 -18.78 3.72
CA VAL A 25 14.80 -18.14 4.07
C VAL A 25 13.66 -19.16 4.07
N VAL A 26 12.89 -19.19 5.15
CA VAL A 26 11.60 -19.88 5.21
C VAL A 26 10.49 -18.83 5.24
N ILE A 27 9.57 -18.87 4.29
CA ILE A 27 8.37 -18.01 4.32
C ILE A 27 7.15 -18.84 4.75
N THR A 28 6.32 -18.31 5.63
CA THR A 28 5.10 -18.99 6.08
C THR A 28 3.89 -18.10 5.95
N ASP A 29 2.75 -18.71 5.62
CA ASP A 29 1.44 -18.07 5.55
C ASP A 29 0.39 -18.99 6.20
N ILE A 30 -0.87 -18.55 6.20
CA ILE A 30 -2.04 -19.37 6.48
C ILE A 30 -2.71 -19.87 5.19
N ASP A 31 -2.44 -19.21 4.06
CA ASP A 31 -2.98 -19.55 2.75
C ASP A 31 -2.11 -20.60 2.05
N LYS A 32 -2.65 -21.81 1.92
CA LYS A 32 -2.00 -22.94 1.24
C LYS A 32 -1.68 -22.63 -0.21
N ASN A 33 -2.56 -21.94 -0.93
CA ASN A 33 -2.36 -21.68 -2.36
C ASN A 33 -1.12 -20.80 -2.58
N LYS A 34 -0.92 -19.80 -1.72
CA LYS A 34 0.28 -18.96 -1.79
C LYS A 34 1.55 -19.73 -1.48
N VAL A 35 1.50 -20.64 -0.50
CA VAL A 35 2.63 -21.51 -0.16
C VAL A 35 2.99 -22.40 -1.35
N ASP A 36 2.00 -23.02 -1.99
CA ASP A 36 2.21 -23.90 -3.14
C ASP A 36 2.76 -23.14 -4.35
N LEU A 37 2.29 -21.90 -4.60
CA LEU A 37 2.83 -21.01 -5.64
C LEU A 37 4.30 -20.67 -5.38
N VAL A 38 4.66 -20.25 -4.17
CA VAL A 38 6.06 -19.91 -3.85
C VAL A 38 6.98 -21.13 -4.00
N ASN A 39 6.56 -22.31 -3.53
CA ASN A 39 7.34 -23.55 -3.67
C ASN A 39 7.49 -24.01 -5.14
N SER A 40 6.54 -23.65 -6.01
CA SER A 40 6.64 -23.87 -7.46
C SER A 40 7.35 -22.74 -8.21
N LYS A 41 8.00 -21.81 -7.49
CA LYS A 41 8.69 -20.63 -8.04
C LYS A 41 7.76 -19.74 -8.87
N GLN A 42 6.50 -19.63 -8.45
CA GLN A 42 5.51 -18.75 -9.05
C GLN A 42 5.14 -17.64 -8.06
N SER A 43 5.02 -16.42 -8.57
CA SER A 43 4.63 -15.29 -7.74
C SER A 43 3.11 -15.30 -7.47
N PRO A 44 2.66 -15.25 -6.21
CA PRO A 44 1.25 -15.10 -5.86
C PRO A 44 0.74 -13.65 -5.97
N ILE A 45 1.60 -12.70 -6.35
CA ILE A 45 1.31 -11.28 -6.52
C ILE A 45 1.95 -10.78 -7.82
N LYS A 46 1.39 -9.73 -8.42
CA LYS A 46 1.98 -9.13 -9.63
C LYS A 46 3.08 -8.15 -9.25
N ASP A 47 4.31 -8.54 -9.57
CA ASP A 47 5.49 -7.68 -9.46
C ASP A 47 6.56 -8.25 -10.39
N LYS A 48 6.96 -7.43 -11.37
CA LYS A 48 7.86 -7.86 -12.44
C LYS A 48 9.18 -8.41 -11.91
N LEU A 49 9.79 -7.74 -10.92
CA LEU A 49 11.07 -8.19 -10.40
C LEU A 49 10.93 -9.44 -9.53
N ILE A 50 9.84 -9.57 -8.77
CA ILE A 50 9.56 -10.81 -8.03
C ILE A 50 9.46 -12.00 -8.98
N GLU A 51 8.70 -11.86 -10.07
CA GLU A 51 8.57 -12.90 -11.11
C GLU A 51 9.91 -13.24 -11.78
N GLU A 52 10.79 -12.24 -11.96
CA GLU A 52 12.15 -12.44 -12.47
C GLU A 52 13.06 -13.14 -11.43
N TYR A 53 12.97 -12.76 -10.16
CA TYR A 53 13.81 -13.33 -9.09
C TYR A 53 13.49 -14.80 -8.82
N PHE A 54 12.23 -15.21 -8.94
CA PHE A 54 11.88 -16.63 -8.84
C PHE A 54 12.59 -17.53 -9.86
N LYS A 55 13.05 -16.96 -10.98
CA LYS A 55 13.79 -17.69 -12.03
C LYS A 55 15.28 -17.85 -11.71
N LYS A 56 15.81 -17.13 -10.71
CA LYS A 56 17.21 -17.24 -10.32
C LYS A 56 17.47 -18.58 -9.61
N GLU A 57 18.64 -19.15 -9.84
CA GLU A 57 19.08 -20.38 -9.17
C GLU A 57 19.65 -20.10 -7.77
N SER A 58 20.09 -18.87 -7.52
CA SER A 58 20.72 -18.45 -6.26
C SER A 58 19.76 -18.30 -5.08
N ILE A 59 18.45 -18.31 -5.31
CA ILE A 59 17.47 -18.13 -4.22
C ILE A 59 17.38 -19.39 -3.35
N ASN A 60 17.56 -19.20 -2.05
CA ASN A 60 17.37 -20.23 -1.03
C ASN A 60 16.11 -19.90 -0.21
N LEU A 61 14.95 -20.10 -0.85
CA LEU A 61 13.63 -19.79 -0.32
C LEU A 61 12.74 -21.05 -0.30
N ILE A 62 12.13 -21.35 0.84
CA ILE A 62 11.14 -22.42 1.00
C ILE A 62 9.88 -21.84 1.64
N ALA A 63 8.70 -22.19 1.13
CA ALA A 63 7.43 -21.83 1.75
C ALA A 63 6.82 -22.99 2.55
N THR A 64 6.15 -22.70 3.66
CA THR A 64 5.55 -23.72 4.52
C THR A 64 4.32 -23.24 5.31
N LEU A 65 3.43 -24.17 5.63
CA LEU A 65 2.38 -23.99 6.63
C LEU A 65 2.81 -24.46 8.03
N ASN A 66 3.91 -25.20 8.14
CA ASN A 66 4.38 -25.78 9.41
C ASN A 66 5.12 -24.73 10.25
N LYS A 67 4.43 -24.22 11.29
CA LYS A 67 4.95 -23.19 12.19
C LYS A 67 6.18 -23.63 12.98
N LYS A 68 6.20 -24.88 13.48
CA LYS A 68 7.36 -25.42 14.19
C LYS A 68 8.61 -25.38 13.30
N TYR A 69 8.51 -25.92 12.09
CA TYR A 69 9.61 -25.91 11.12
C TYR A 69 10.04 -24.48 10.76
N ALA A 70 9.09 -23.55 10.64
CA ALA A 70 9.39 -22.16 10.34
C ALA A 70 10.11 -21.44 11.49
N PHE A 71 9.80 -21.72 12.76
CA PHE A 71 10.26 -20.89 13.88
C PHE A 71 11.42 -21.49 14.69
N GLU A 72 11.48 -22.81 14.86
CA GLU A 72 12.36 -23.48 15.83
C GLU A 72 13.84 -23.13 15.66
N ASN A 73 14.34 -22.97 14.43
CA ASN A 73 15.75 -22.71 14.13
C ASN A 73 16.03 -21.33 13.51
N ALA A 74 15.05 -20.42 13.56
CA ALA A 74 15.20 -19.07 13.00
C ALA A 74 16.07 -18.19 13.92
N GLU A 75 17.01 -17.46 13.32
CA GLU A 75 17.79 -16.42 14.01
C GLU A 75 17.04 -15.07 13.97
N TYR A 76 16.41 -14.79 12.83
CA TYR A 76 15.58 -13.61 12.61
C TYR A 76 14.20 -14.03 12.12
N ILE A 77 13.16 -13.38 12.63
CA ILE A 77 11.78 -13.62 12.20
C ILE A 77 11.14 -12.30 11.80
N ILE A 78 10.85 -12.11 10.52
CA ILE A 78 10.25 -10.91 9.97
C ILE A 78 8.73 -11.07 9.92
N ILE A 79 8.00 -10.21 10.62
CA ILE A 79 6.53 -10.20 10.61
C ILE A 79 6.02 -9.17 9.61
N ALA A 80 5.31 -9.66 8.58
CA ALA A 80 4.73 -8.88 7.49
C ALA A 80 3.24 -9.20 7.29
N THR A 81 2.52 -9.49 8.37
CA THR A 81 1.08 -9.78 8.36
C THR A 81 0.22 -8.51 8.20
N PRO A 82 -1.03 -8.62 7.73
CA PRO A 82 -1.92 -7.47 7.57
C PRO A 82 -2.19 -6.71 8.88
N THR A 83 -2.22 -5.38 8.80
CA THR A 83 -2.67 -4.46 9.86
C THR A 83 -3.73 -3.52 9.29
N ASN A 84 -4.98 -3.95 9.39
CA ASN A 84 -6.13 -3.22 8.86
C ASN A 84 -6.56 -2.13 9.85
N TYR A 85 -7.16 -1.04 9.37
CA TYR A 85 -7.81 -0.07 10.26
C TYR A 85 -9.24 -0.51 10.53
N ASP A 86 -9.58 -0.65 11.81
CA ASP A 86 -10.92 -0.91 12.28
C ASP A 86 -11.64 0.43 12.48
N SER A 87 -12.57 0.74 11.59
CA SER A 87 -13.37 1.96 11.65
C SER A 87 -14.35 2.00 12.82
N LYS A 88 -14.59 0.88 13.52
CA LYS A 88 -15.46 0.88 14.70
C LYS A 88 -14.72 1.32 15.96
N ASN A 89 -13.45 0.94 16.06
CA ASN A 89 -12.60 1.23 17.21
C ASN A 89 -11.62 2.39 16.96
N ASP A 90 -11.66 2.97 15.75
CA ASP A 90 -10.74 4.01 15.28
C ASP A 90 -9.27 3.70 15.54
N TYR A 91 -8.88 2.45 15.25
CA TYR A 91 -7.53 1.96 15.54
C TYR A 91 -7.15 0.80 14.61
N PHE A 92 -5.85 0.53 14.49
CA PHE A 92 -5.39 -0.66 13.79
C PHE A 92 -5.77 -1.94 14.53
N ASP A 93 -6.35 -2.86 13.77
CA ASP A 93 -6.37 -4.27 14.12
C ASP A 93 -4.95 -4.84 13.96
N THR A 94 -4.36 -5.16 15.11
CA THR A 94 -3.01 -5.73 15.22
C THR A 94 -3.04 -7.18 15.71
N SER A 95 -4.22 -7.81 15.76
CA SER A 95 -4.42 -9.18 16.23
C SER A 95 -3.54 -10.19 15.50
N SER A 96 -3.30 -9.99 14.19
CA SER A 96 -2.45 -10.85 13.39
C SER A 96 -1.00 -10.89 13.89
N ILE A 97 -0.44 -9.73 14.29
CA ILE A 97 0.92 -9.63 14.81
C ILE A 97 0.99 -10.31 16.18
N GLU A 98 0.02 -10.04 17.05
CA GLU A 98 -0.01 -10.63 18.39
C GLU A 98 -0.14 -12.15 18.35
N SER A 99 -0.97 -12.69 17.46
CA SER A 99 -1.09 -14.13 17.23
C SER A 99 0.24 -14.72 16.80
N VAL A 100 0.91 -14.09 15.83
CA VAL A 100 2.21 -14.54 15.32
C VAL A 100 3.29 -14.48 16.41
N VAL A 101 3.34 -13.42 17.22
CA VAL A 101 4.31 -13.34 18.33
C VAL A 101 4.06 -14.43 19.35
N SER A 102 2.79 -14.68 19.71
CA SER A 102 2.42 -15.78 20.60
C SER A 102 2.88 -17.14 20.05
N GLU A 103 2.64 -17.41 18.76
CA GLU A 103 3.09 -18.62 18.09
C GLU A 103 4.62 -18.75 18.05
N ILE A 104 5.34 -17.68 17.71
CA ILE A 104 6.81 -17.68 17.67
C ILE A 104 7.36 -18.07 19.04
N LEU A 105 6.88 -17.46 20.12
CA LEU A 105 7.40 -17.67 21.47
C LEU A 105 7.13 -19.09 22.01
N GLN A 106 6.19 -19.84 21.43
CA GLN A 106 6.00 -21.26 21.75
C GLN A 106 7.14 -22.15 21.23
N TYR A 107 7.79 -21.75 20.14
CA TYR A 107 8.83 -22.55 19.47
C TYR A 107 10.23 -21.96 19.61
N ASN A 108 10.36 -20.64 19.75
CA ASN A 108 11.63 -19.95 19.77
C ASN A 108 11.56 -18.62 20.53
N THR A 109 12.22 -18.57 21.68
CA THR A 109 12.32 -17.36 22.53
C THR A 109 13.58 -16.54 22.28
N SER A 110 14.51 -17.06 21.47
CA SER A 110 15.84 -16.47 21.22
C SER A 110 15.91 -15.62 19.96
N ALA A 111 15.08 -15.90 18.95
CA ALA A 111 15.07 -15.19 17.68
C ALA A 111 14.79 -13.69 17.85
N ILE A 112 15.43 -12.89 17.00
CA ILE A 112 15.11 -11.46 16.88
C ILE A 112 13.90 -11.31 15.96
N ILE A 113 12.78 -10.86 16.52
CA ILE A 113 11.55 -10.58 15.82
C ILE A 113 11.63 -9.16 15.24
N ILE A 114 11.50 -9.05 13.91
CA ILE A 114 11.50 -7.78 13.17
C ILE A 114 10.10 -7.53 12.65
N VAL A 115 9.38 -6.58 13.22
CA VAL A 115 8.07 -6.18 12.71
C VAL A 115 8.26 -5.22 11.53
N LYS A 116 7.73 -5.61 10.37
CA LYS A 116 7.71 -4.81 9.12
C LYS A 116 6.32 -4.23 8.84
N SER A 117 5.27 -4.90 9.29
CA SER A 117 3.89 -4.41 9.21
C SER A 117 3.75 -3.04 9.87
N THR A 118 3.07 -2.10 9.23
CA THR A 118 2.80 -0.78 9.84
C THR A 118 1.98 -0.95 11.11
N ILE A 119 2.42 -0.34 12.20
CA ILE A 119 1.84 -0.47 13.54
C ILE A 119 1.58 0.93 14.15
N PRO A 120 0.71 1.04 15.16
CA PRO A 120 0.51 2.29 15.89
C PRO A 120 1.76 2.74 16.65
N ILE A 121 1.82 4.03 17.00
CA ILE A 121 2.91 4.57 17.85
C ILE A 121 2.75 4.05 19.29
N GLY A 122 3.86 3.62 19.88
CA GLY A 122 3.93 2.95 21.19
C GLY A 122 3.67 1.45 21.14
N TYR A 123 3.49 0.86 19.96
CA TYR A 123 3.03 -0.52 19.85
C TYR A 123 4.10 -1.54 20.22
N ILE A 124 5.36 -1.37 19.78
CA ILE A 124 6.46 -2.28 20.14
C ILE A 124 6.67 -2.35 21.65
N ASP A 125 6.63 -1.22 22.35
CA ASP A 125 6.86 -1.21 23.79
C ASP A 125 5.74 -1.97 24.52
N ASN A 126 4.49 -1.78 24.11
CA ASN A 126 3.34 -2.54 24.60
C ASN A 126 3.46 -4.03 24.29
N LEU A 127 3.94 -4.38 23.09
CA LEU A 127 4.10 -5.76 22.65
C LEU A 127 5.20 -6.47 23.46
N LYS A 128 6.34 -5.80 23.68
CA LYS A 128 7.43 -6.29 24.55
C LYS A 128 6.94 -6.53 25.98
N TYR A 129 6.17 -5.59 26.52
CA TYR A 129 5.58 -5.72 27.86
C TYR A 129 4.60 -6.90 27.94
N LYS A 130 3.65 -6.97 27.00
CA LYS A 130 2.60 -8.01 26.95
C LYS A 130 3.16 -9.42 26.85
N PHE A 131 4.20 -9.61 26.05
CA PHE A 131 4.79 -10.92 25.78
C PHE A 131 6.07 -11.21 26.59
N HIS A 132 6.42 -10.32 27.54
CA HIS A 132 7.59 -10.46 28.40
C HIS A 132 8.89 -10.78 27.63
N THR A 133 9.09 -10.13 26.49
CA THR A 133 10.27 -10.34 25.63
C THR A 133 10.84 -9.01 25.17
N ASN A 134 12.17 -8.92 25.16
CA ASN A 134 12.87 -7.77 24.60
C ASN A 134 13.30 -8.00 23.15
N ASN A 135 13.04 -9.16 22.56
CA ASN A 135 13.56 -9.56 21.24
C ASN A 135 12.70 -9.07 20.07
N ILE A 136 12.07 -7.91 20.20
CA ILE A 136 11.20 -7.33 19.17
C ILE A 136 11.75 -5.97 18.73
N ILE A 137 11.92 -5.78 17.43
CA ILE A 137 12.38 -4.53 16.81
C ILE A 137 11.39 -4.15 15.71
N PHE A 138 11.03 -2.88 15.62
CA PHE A 138 10.33 -2.38 14.44
C PHE A 138 11.32 -1.89 13.39
N SER A 139 11.14 -2.31 12.14
CA SER A 139 11.85 -1.75 10.99
C SER A 139 10.80 -1.42 9.93
N PRO A 140 10.41 -0.15 9.77
CA PRO A 140 9.33 0.21 8.87
C PRO A 140 9.64 -0.16 7.41
N GLU A 141 8.59 -0.49 6.67
CA GLU A 141 8.65 -0.77 5.25
C GLU A 141 8.14 0.43 4.42
N PHE A 142 8.79 0.73 3.30
CA PHE A 142 8.50 1.90 2.47
C PHE A 142 8.26 1.58 0.99
N LEU A 143 8.25 0.30 0.63
CA LEU A 143 7.96 -0.13 -0.73
C LEU A 143 6.56 0.27 -1.21
N ARG A 144 6.43 0.34 -2.53
CA ARG A 144 5.16 0.55 -3.24
C ARG A 144 4.73 -0.76 -3.88
N GLU A 145 3.43 -1.06 -3.87
CA GLU A 145 2.88 -2.23 -4.58
C GLU A 145 3.23 -2.14 -6.08
N GLY A 146 3.51 -3.26 -6.75
CA GLY A 146 3.97 -3.27 -8.16
C GLY A 146 5.45 -2.90 -8.37
N SER A 147 6.12 -2.34 -7.36
CA SER A 147 7.59 -2.16 -7.33
C SER A 147 8.17 -2.63 -5.99
N ALA A 148 7.58 -3.65 -5.39
CA ALA A 148 7.84 -4.08 -4.03
C ALA A 148 9.30 -4.54 -3.87
N LEU A 149 9.75 -5.46 -4.74
CA LEU A 149 11.12 -5.93 -4.69
C LEU A 149 12.11 -4.86 -5.18
N TYR A 150 11.73 -4.03 -6.15
CA TYR A 150 12.57 -2.91 -6.60
C TYR A 150 12.90 -1.97 -5.44
N ASP A 151 11.90 -1.55 -4.68
CA ASP A 151 12.08 -0.63 -3.55
C ASP A 151 12.84 -1.29 -2.39
N SER A 152 12.81 -2.64 -2.28
CA SER A 152 13.65 -3.40 -1.34
C SER A 152 15.12 -3.52 -1.81
N LEU A 153 15.37 -3.63 -3.11
CA LEU A 153 16.73 -3.67 -3.69
C LEU A 153 17.37 -2.28 -3.74
N TYR A 154 16.56 -1.24 -3.96
CA TYR A 154 16.98 0.16 -4.06
C TYR A 154 16.27 1.06 -3.03
N PRO A 155 16.41 0.78 -1.73
CA PRO A 155 15.67 1.49 -0.71
C PRO A 155 16.04 2.97 -0.64
N SER A 156 15.05 3.82 -0.38
CA SER A 156 15.28 5.24 -0.07
C SER A 156 16.17 5.39 1.16
N ARG A 157 15.90 4.60 2.21
CA ARG A 157 16.65 4.46 3.46
C ARG A 157 16.20 3.21 4.20
N ILE A 158 17.00 2.74 5.16
CA ILE A 158 16.63 1.72 6.14
C ILE A 158 16.51 2.39 7.51
N VAL A 159 15.43 2.09 8.24
CA VAL A 159 15.20 2.58 9.60
C VAL A 159 15.09 1.37 10.52
N ILE A 160 15.81 1.41 11.64
CA ILE A 160 15.75 0.41 12.70
C ILE A 160 15.32 1.12 13.99
N GLY A 161 14.19 0.69 14.55
CA GLY A 161 13.61 1.23 15.79
C GLY A 161 14.30 0.74 17.06
N GLU A 162 15.63 0.64 17.01
CA GLU A 162 16.46 0.36 18.17
C GLU A 162 17.89 0.90 17.97
N LYS A 163 18.56 1.25 19.08
CA LYS A 163 19.98 1.64 19.13
C LYS A 163 20.78 0.61 19.94
N SER A 164 21.28 -0.42 19.29
CA SER A 164 22.02 -1.51 19.92
C SER A 164 22.91 -2.25 18.92
N ALA A 165 23.84 -3.07 19.41
CA ALA A 165 24.68 -3.91 18.55
C ALA A 165 23.86 -4.91 17.71
N ARG A 166 22.74 -5.42 18.25
CA ARG A 166 21.83 -6.30 17.48
C ARG A 166 21.03 -5.51 16.43
N ALA A 167 20.70 -4.24 16.70
CA ALA A 167 20.06 -3.37 15.72
C ALA A 167 20.98 -3.15 14.52
N GLU A 168 22.28 -2.97 14.74
CA GLU A 168 23.27 -2.89 13.66
C GLU A 168 23.39 -4.19 12.87
N ALA A 169 23.28 -5.35 13.53
CA ALA A 169 23.24 -6.64 12.85
C ALA A 169 21.99 -6.78 11.97
N VAL A 170 20.83 -6.34 12.45
CA VAL A 170 19.59 -6.26 11.64
C VAL A 170 19.76 -5.30 10.47
N ALA A 171 20.39 -4.14 10.67
CA ALA A 171 20.66 -3.22 9.56
C ALA A 171 21.54 -3.87 8.49
N ARG A 172 22.64 -4.53 8.90
CA ARG A 172 23.55 -5.26 8.01
C ARG A 172 22.84 -6.34 7.21
N LEU A 173 21.93 -7.08 7.85
CA LEU A 173 21.11 -8.09 7.17
C LEU A 173 20.41 -7.54 5.91
N PHE A 174 19.84 -6.34 6.02
CA PHE A 174 19.17 -5.69 4.90
C PHE A 174 20.16 -4.99 3.95
N THR A 175 21.12 -4.21 4.47
CA THR A 175 22.07 -3.47 3.60
C THR A 175 22.91 -4.40 2.74
N ASP A 176 23.33 -5.53 3.29
CA ASP A 176 24.15 -6.50 2.58
C ASP A 176 23.34 -7.20 1.47
N SER A 177 22.02 -7.17 1.53
CA SER A 177 21.14 -7.81 0.54
C SER A 177 20.60 -6.84 -0.53
N CYS A 178 20.73 -5.53 -0.31
CA CYS A 178 20.34 -4.51 -1.29
C CYS A 178 21.34 -4.38 -2.45
N LEU A 179 20.89 -3.83 -3.59
CA LEU A 179 21.75 -3.50 -4.74
C LEU A 179 22.19 -2.05 -4.77
N LYS A 180 21.49 -1.16 -4.06
CA LYS A 180 21.87 0.24 -3.93
C LYS A 180 23.12 0.38 -3.06
N ASN A 181 24.13 1.06 -3.59
CA ASN A 181 25.29 1.49 -2.80
C ASN A 181 24.89 2.61 -1.82
N ASP A 182 25.59 2.69 -0.70
CA ASP A 182 25.45 3.77 0.30
C ASP A 182 24.01 3.99 0.78
N VAL A 183 23.31 2.89 1.12
CA VAL A 183 21.97 2.98 1.73
C VAL A 183 22.06 3.72 3.07
N LYS A 184 21.34 4.84 3.19
CA LYS A 184 21.23 5.57 4.45
C LYS A 184 20.55 4.68 5.50
N VAL A 185 21.25 4.40 6.60
CA VAL A 185 20.72 3.66 7.76
C VAL A 185 20.47 4.63 8.91
N LEU A 186 19.30 4.52 9.54
CA LEU A 186 18.90 5.33 10.69
C LEU A 186 18.56 4.42 11.88
N PHE A 187 19.23 4.63 13.01
CA PHE A 187 18.93 3.96 14.28
C PHE A 187 18.18 4.92 15.21
N THR A 188 16.97 4.55 15.62
CA THR A 188 16.08 5.40 16.43
C THR A 188 15.52 4.61 17.62
N GLY A 189 14.64 5.20 18.44
CA GLY A 189 13.77 4.41 19.30
C GLY A 189 12.62 3.79 18.50
N SER A 190 11.89 2.87 19.14
CA SER A 190 10.73 2.18 18.57
C SER A 190 9.63 3.17 18.16
N GLN A 191 9.26 4.05 19.08
CA GLN A 191 8.21 5.06 18.86
C GLN A 191 8.57 6.05 17.77
N GLU A 192 9.83 6.46 17.65
CA GLU A 192 10.29 7.31 16.55
C GLU A 192 10.23 6.56 15.21
N ALA A 193 10.60 5.28 15.16
CA ALA A 193 10.50 4.51 13.93
C ALA A 193 9.04 4.30 13.48
N GLU A 194 8.14 4.00 14.42
CA GLU A 194 6.69 3.92 14.21
C GLU A 194 6.15 5.25 13.68
N SER A 195 6.57 6.36 14.30
CA SER A 195 6.21 7.72 13.90
C SER A 195 6.70 8.04 12.48
N ILE A 196 7.96 7.74 12.16
CA ILE A 196 8.54 7.97 10.82
C ILE A 196 7.66 7.34 9.74
N LYS A 197 7.13 6.13 9.98
CA LYS A 197 6.28 5.47 9.00
C LYS A 197 4.95 6.18 8.80
N LEU A 198 4.23 6.47 9.88
CA LEU A 198 2.91 7.12 9.80
C LEU A 198 3.01 8.55 9.26
N PHE A 199 3.99 9.34 9.70
CA PHE A 199 4.22 10.69 9.18
C PHE A 199 4.64 10.69 7.70
N ALA A 200 5.50 9.76 7.26
CA ALA A 200 5.89 9.67 5.85
C ALA A 200 4.68 9.39 4.94
N ASN A 201 3.85 8.40 5.30
CA ASN A 201 2.65 8.08 4.52
C ASN A 201 1.61 9.20 4.61
N THR A 202 1.49 9.88 5.75
CA THR A 202 0.59 11.04 5.90
C THR A 202 1.03 12.22 5.05
N TYR A 203 2.35 12.47 4.92
CA TYR A 203 2.87 13.49 4.02
C TYR A 203 2.54 13.19 2.55
N LEU A 204 2.67 11.93 2.12
CA LEU A 204 2.28 11.51 0.77
C LEU A 204 0.78 11.72 0.53
N ALA A 205 -0.07 11.34 1.48
CA ALA A 205 -1.51 11.59 1.40
C ALA A 205 -1.84 13.09 1.36
N MET A 206 -1.16 13.90 2.18
CA MET A 206 -1.28 15.36 2.17
C MET A 206 -0.93 15.96 0.81
N ARG A 207 0.16 15.50 0.19
CA ARG A 207 0.58 15.98 -1.13
C ARG A 207 -0.48 15.69 -2.19
N ILE A 208 -1.03 14.47 -2.23
CA ILE A 208 -2.13 14.13 -3.15
C ILE A 208 -3.37 14.98 -2.84
N GLY A 209 -3.73 15.13 -1.56
CA GLY A 209 -4.85 15.98 -1.13
C GLY A 209 -4.69 17.42 -1.62
N PHE A 210 -3.51 18.00 -1.47
CA PHE A 210 -3.18 19.35 -1.94
C PHE A 210 -3.38 19.50 -3.45
N PHE A 211 -2.80 18.62 -4.26
CA PHE A 211 -2.96 18.68 -5.72
C PHE A 211 -4.40 18.39 -6.18
N ASN A 212 -5.15 17.57 -5.43
CA ASN A 212 -6.56 17.35 -5.68
C ASN A 212 -7.43 18.57 -5.33
N GLU A 213 -7.12 19.30 -4.26
CA GLU A 213 -7.78 20.58 -3.95
C GLU A 213 -7.45 21.65 -5.00
N LEU A 214 -6.19 21.71 -5.45
CA LEU A 214 -5.76 22.57 -6.54
C LEU A 214 -6.54 22.29 -7.84
N ASP A 215 -6.64 21.02 -8.25
CA ASP A 215 -7.45 20.63 -9.41
C ASP A 215 -8.94 20.94 -9.22
N THR A 216 -9.48 20.75 -8.01
CA THR A 216 -10.86 21.12 -7.68
C THR A 216 -11.07 22.62 -7.88
N TYR A 217 -10.18 23.45 -7.35
CA TYR A 217 -10.23 24.91 -7.50
C TYR A 217 -10.12 25.32 -8.97
N ALA A 218 -9.15 24.77 -9.71
CA ALA A 218 -8.96 25.07 -11.13
C ALA A 218 -10.24 24.76 -11.94
N ARG A 219 -10.87 23.60 -11.72
CA ARG A 219 -12.11 23.19 -12.41
C ARG A 219 -13.28 24.11 -12.09
N VAL A 220 -13.48 24.47 -10.83
CA VAL A 220 -14.56 25.39 -10.42
C VAL A 220 -14.40 26.75 -11.10
N ASN A 221 -13.16 27.23 -11.21
CA ASN A 221 -12.84 28.53 -11.79
C ASN A 221 -12.53 28.48 -13.30
N LYS A 222 -12.68 27.33 -13.95
CA LYS A 222 -12.40 27.12 -15.39
C LYS A 222 -10.96 27.51 -15.78
N LEU A 223 -10.00 27.22 -14.92
CA LEU A 223 -8.56 27.39 -15.15
C LEU A 223 -7.94 26.11 -15.70
N ASP A 224 -6.77 26.23 -16.31
CA ASP A 224 -5.98 25.08 -16.75
C ASP A 224 -5.22 24.48 -15.56
N THR A 225 -5.58 23.25 -15.16
CA THR A 225 -4.94 22.56 -14.04
C THR A 225 -3.47 22.21 -14.35
N GLU A 226 -3.15 21.84 -15.59
CA GLU A 226 -1.80 21.40 -15.97
C GLU A 226 -0.82 22.57 -15.92
N GLU A 227 -1.21 23.75 -16.41
CA GLU A 227 -0.38 24.97 -16.32
C GLU A 227 -0.11 25.36 -14.86
N ILE A 228 -1.14 25.31 -14.00
CA ILE A 228 -0.99 25.65 -12.58
C ILE A 228 -0.07 24.65 -11.87
N ILE A 229 -0.28 23.34 -12.07
CA ILE A 229 0.57 22.32 -11.43
C ILE A 229 2.01 22.42 -11.90
N SER A 230 2.24 22.64 -13.20
CA SER A 230 3.57 22.82 -13.77
C SER A 230 4.27 24.04 -13.18
N GLY A 231 3.56 25.18 -13.06
CA GLY A 231 4.09 26.40 -12.45
C GLY A 231 4.43 26.24 -10.97
N VAL A 232 3.58 25.57 -10.19
CA VAL A 232 3.82 25.28 -8.77
C VAL A 232 4.97 24.28 -8.59
N SER A 233 5.01 23.23 -9.41
CA SER A 233 5.98 22.14 -9.28
C SER A 233 7.37 22.49 -9.80
N ALA A 234 7.51 23.57 -10.58
CA ALA A 234 8.79 24.12 -11.01
C ALA A 234 9.65 24.64 -9.84
N ASP A 235 9.04 24.95 -8.68
CA ASP A 235 9.80 25.22 -7.46
C ASP A 235 10.41 23.90 -6.93
N LEU A 236 11.74 23.83 -6.90
CA LEU A 236 12.49 22.63 -6.46
C LEU A 236 12.16 22.18 -5.04
N ARG A 237 11.61 23.04 -4.18
CA ARG A 237 11.16 22.69 -2.83
C ARG A 237 9.85 21.91 -2.83
N ILE A 238 9.07 22.03 -3.92
CA ILE A 238 7.84 21.28 -4.17
C ILE A 238 8.15 20.08 -5.07
N GLY A 239 8.84 20.31 -6.18
CA GLY A 239 9.28 19.28 -7.13
C GLY A 239 8.17 18.76 -8.05
N ASP A 240 8.57 18.31 -9.24
CA ASP A 240 7.70 17.78 -10.30
C ASP A 240 7.59 16.24 -10.22
N TYR A 241 6.99 15.77 -9.14
CA TYR A 241 6.72 14.36 -8.89
C TYR A 241 5.53 14.19 -7.94
N TYR A 242 4.85 13.05 -8.01
CA TYR A 242 3.76 12.70 -7.08
C TYR A 242 2.70 13.81 -6.94
N ASN A 243 2.37 14.45 -8.07
CA ASN A 243 1.53 15.65 -8.18
C ASN A 243 0.35 15.49 -9.15
N ASN A 244 0.17 14.30 -9.74
CA ASN A 244 -0.92 14.05 -10.68
C ASN A 244 -2.28 13.91 -9.98
N PRO A 245 -3.28 14.77 -10.28
CA PRO A 245 -4.58 14.70 -9.65
C PRO A 245 -5.29 13.36 -9.87
N SER A 246 -6.14 12.99 -8.93
CA SER A 246 -6.90 11.74 -8.92
C SER A 246 -8.30 11.97 -8.37
N PHE A 247 -9.11 10.92 -8.34
CA PHE A 247 -10.39 10.95 -7.64
C PHE A 247 -10.27 11.04 -6.12
N GLY A 248 -9.05 10.88 -5.59
CA GLY A 248 -8.71 10.84 -4.17
C GLY A 248 -7.54 9.86 -3.97
N TYR A 249 -6.81 9.99 -2.87
CA TYR A 249 -5.83 8.98 -2.51
C TYR A 249 -6.53 7.72 -2.00
N GLY A 250 -5.95 6.55 -2.26
CA GLY A 250 -6.50 5.26 -1.88
C GLY A 250 -5.41 4.22 -1.60
N GLY A 251 -5.76 2.95 -1.84
CA GLY A 251 -4.85 1.82 -1.71
C GLY A 251 -4.74 1.33 -0.27
N TYR A 252 -3.94 0.30 -0.04
CA TYR A 252 -3.90 -0.34 1.26
C TYR A 252 -3.34 0.58 2.37
N CYS A 253 -2.30 1.37 2.09
CA CYS A 253 -1.53 2.06 3.13
C CYS A 253 -2.02 3.48 3.46
N LEU A 254 -2.25 4.36 2.47
CA LEU A 254 -2.48 5.79 2.75
C LEU A 254 -3.77 6.07 3.56
N PRO A 255 -4.94 5.48 3.22
CA PRO A 255 -6.18 5.75 3.96
C PRO A 255 -6.14 5.27 5.40
N LYS A 256 -5.54 4.10 5.64
CA LYS A 256 -5.46 3.52 6.98
C LYS A 256 -4.41 4.23 7.84
N ASP A 257 -3.25 4.57 7.27
CA ASP A 257 -2.15 5.17 8.03
C ASP A 257 -2.44 6.63 8.41
N THR A 258 -3.13 7.40 7.56
CA THR A 258 -3.59 8.76 7.89
C THR A 258 -4.63 8.76 9.01
N LYS A 259 -5.61 7.86 8.96
CA LYS A 259 -6.60 7.68 10.03
C LYS A 259 -5.96 7.22 11.34
N GLN A 260 -5.00 6.29 11.28
CA GLN A 260 -4.25 5.85 12.46
C GLN A 260 -3.46 6.99 13.08
N LEU A 261 -2.76 7.80 12.28
CA LEU A 261 -2.03 8.94 12.82
C LEU A 261 -2.98 9.95 13.47
N LEU A 262 -4.14 10.23 12.86
CA LEU A 262 -5.17 11.08 13.47
C LEU A 262 -5.63 10.50 14.81
N ALA A 263 -5.93 9.20 14.87
CA ALA A 263 -6.29 8.53 16.12
C ALA A 263 -5.21 8.65 17.20
N ASN A 264 -3.93 8.58 16.83
CA ASN A 264 -2.81 8.83 17.75
C ASN A 264 -2.85 10.26 18.31
N PHE A 265 -3.06 11.27 17.47
CA PHE A 265 -3.18 12.68 17.91
C PHE A 265 -4.39 12.90 18.84
N LEU A 266 -5.53 12.28 18.53
CA LEU A 266 -6.74 12.38 19.36
C LEU A 266 -6.52 11.71 20.72
N LYS A 267 -5.93 10.51 20.74
CA LYS A 267 -5.64 9.76 21.97
C LYS A 267 -4.66 10.50 22.89
N SER A 268 -3.65 11.18 22.34
CA SER A 268 -2.71 11.99 23.11
C SER A 268 -3.22 13.41 23.41
N SER A 269 -4.45 13.75 23.02
CA SER A 269 -5.00 15.12 23.12
C SER A 269 -4.06 16.17 22.52
N THR A 270 -3.32 15.81 21.48
CA THR A 270 -2.39 16.72 20.79
C THR A 270 -3.17 17.65 19.86
N PRO A 271 -3.06 18.98 20.04
CA PRO A 271 -3.72 19.94 19.16
C PRO A 271 -3.28 19.73 17.71
N ASN A 272 -4.25 19.58 16.80
CA ASN A 272 -3.99 19.45 15.38
C ASN A 272 -5.16 19.99 14.55
N ILE A 273 -4.82 20.44 13.34
CA ILE A 273 -5.80 20.77 12.29
C ILE A 273 -5.36 20.07 11.00
N LEU A 274 -4.07 20.17 10.65
CA LEU A 274 -3.54 19.62 9.41
C LEU A 274 -3.80 18.11 9.26
N ILE A 275 -3.56 17.31 10.30
CA ILE A 275 -3.74 15.85 10.25
C ILE A 275 -5.21 15.48 10.03
N GLU A 276 -6.12 16.15 10.73
CA GLU A 276 -7.57 16.01 10.52
C GLU A 276 -7.98 16.44 9.10
N SER A 277 -7.46 17.57 8.62
CA SER A 277 -7.73 18.09 7.27
C SER A 277 -7.28 17.13 6.18
N ILE A 278 -6.15 16.41 6.34
CA ILE A 278 -5.67 15.43 5.36
C ILE A 278 -6.68 14.28 5.19
N VAL A 279 -7.32 13.83 6.27
CA VAL A 279 -8.38 12.81 6.18
C VAL A 279 -9.64 13.38 5.53
N LYS A 280 -10.06 14.59 5.96
CA LYS A 280 -11.29 15.24 5.47
C LYS A 280 -11.22 15.63 3.98
N THR A 281 -10.07 16.14 3.52
CA THR A 281 -9.91 16.59 2.13
C THR A 281 -10.17 15.46 1.13
N ASN A 282 -9.80 14.23 1.48
CA ASN A 282 -10.04 13.07 0.62
C ASN A 282 -11.53 12.79 0.42
N GLU A 283 -12.34 12.88 1.48
CA GLU A 283 -13.79 12.66 1.42
C GLU A 283 -14.49 13.81 0.65
N ILE A 284 -14.06 15.05 0.89
CA ILE A 284 -14.54 16.22 0.13
C ILE A 284 -14.26 16.04 -1.36
N ARG A 285 -13.05 15.61 -1.72
CA ARG A 285 -12.65 15.36 -3.11
C ARG A 285 -13.50 14.26 -3.75
N LYS A 286 -13.70 13.12 -3.09
CA LYS A 286 -14.52 12.01 -3.62
C LYS A 286 -15.95 12.48 -3.91
N LYS A 287 -16.56 13.20 -2.97
CA LYS A 287 -17.91 13.75 -3.15
C LYS A 287 -17.98 14.73 -4.32
N TYR A 288 -17.04 15.67 -4.40
CA TYR A 288 -16.96 16.61 -5.52
C TYR A 288 -16.86 15.90 -6.87
N ILE A 289 -16.04 14.84 -6.96
CA ILE A 289 -15.91 14.04 -8.17
C ILE A 289 -17.19 13.29 -8.51
N ALA A 290 -17.86 12.69 -7.52
CA ALA A 290 -19.15 12.04 -7.73
C ALA A 290 -20.20 13.03 -8.27
N ASP A 291 -20.29 14.24 -7.68
CA ASP A 291 -21.20 15.29 -8.14
C ASP A 291 -20.91 15.72 -9.60
N LEU A 292 -19.63 15.86 -9.96
CA LEU A 292 -19.23 16.13 -11.35
C LEU A 292 -19.65 15.02 -12.31
N ILE A 293 -19.43 13.76 -11.94
CA ILE A 293 -19.83 12.59 -12.75
C ILE A 293 -21.35 12.61 -12.95
N LEU A 294 -22.11 12.81 -11.86
CA LEU A 294 -23.57 12.84 -11.89
C LEU A 294 -24.08 13.94 -12.84
N SER A 295 -23.50 15.14 -12.76
CA SER A 295 -23.87 16.28 -13.62
C SER A 295 -23.63 16.05 -15.11
N LYS A 296 -22.65 15.20 -15.47
CA LYS A 296 -22.30 14.87 -16.86
C LYS A 296 -23.00 13.60 -17.36
N SER A 297 -23.40 12.72 -16.46
CA SER A 297 -24.00 11.41 -16.78
C SER A 297 -25.46 11.55 -17.21
N LYS A 298 -25.82 10.97 -18.35
CA LYS A 298 -27.22 10.89 -18.81
C LYS A 298 -27.90 9.64 -18.27
N LYS A 299 -27.50 8.44 -18.73
CA LYS A 299 -28.16 7.18 -18.40
C LYS A 299 -27.22 6.15 -17.78
N THR A 300 -26.14 5.78 -18.47
CA THR A 300 -25.20 4.73 -18.03
C THR A 300 -23.79 5.28 -17.78
N ILE A 301 -23.27 5.02 -16.59
CA ILE A 301 -21.89 5.30 -16.20
C ILE A 301 -21.07 4.03 -16.37
N GLY A 302 -20.03 4.09 -17.21
CA GLY A 302 -19.04 3.04 -17.34
C GLY A 302 -17.85 3.30 -16.44
N ILE A 303 -17.58 2.44 -15.46
CA ILE A 303 -16.38 2.51 -14.64
C ILE A 303 -15.27 1.70 -15.34
N TYR A 304 -14.25 2.41 -15.82
CA TYR A 304 -13.08 1.79 -16.46
C TYR A 304 -12.00 1.54 -15.41
N ARG A 305 -11.82 0.26 -15.08
CA ARG A 305 -10.93 -0.27 -14.03
C ARG A 305 -11.38 0.09 -12.62
N LEU A 306 -11.19 -0.85 -11.69
CA LEU A 306 -11.34 -0.64 -10.25
C LEU A 306 -10.01 -0.33 -9.58
N LEU A 307 -8.89 -0.52 -10.29
CA LEU A 307 -7.55 -0.29 -9.78
C LEU A 307 -7.29 1.19 -9.49
N MET A 308 -6.50 1.44 -8.45
CA MET A 308 -6.11 2.80 -8.09
C MET A 308 -5.04 3.37 -9.03
N LYS A 309 -4.07 2.55 -9.41
CA LYS A 309 -2.89 2.91 -10.21
C LYS A 309 -2.68 1.92 -11.34
N LYS A 310 -2.01 2.37 -12.41
CA LYS A 310 -1.80 1.60 -13.65
C LYS A 310 -1.19 0.21 -13.40
N ASP A 311 -0.22 0.13 -12.50
CA ASP A 311 0.55 -1.10 -12.22
C ASP A 311 0.05 -1.88 -11.00
N SER A 312 -1.14 -1.54 -10.49
CA SER A 312 -1.78 -2.36 -9.47
C SER A 312 -2.38 -3.62 -10.08
N ASP A 313 -2.44 -4.68 -9.29
CA ASP A 313 -3.17 -5.92 -9.55
C ASP A 313 -4.33 -6.13 -8.57
N ASN A 314 -4.51 -5.20 -7.62
CA ASN A 314 -5.60 -5.23 -6.66
C ASN A 314 -6.27 -3.85 -6.51
N PHE A 315 -7.52 -3.87 -6.08
CA PHE A 315 -8.37 -2.69 -5.87
C PHE A 315 -8.80 -2.52 -4.40
N ARG A 316 -8.02 -3.08 -3.46
CA ARG A 316 -8.30 -2.94 -2.03
C ARG A 316 -8.25 -1.46 -1.63
N ASN A 317 -9.32 -0.97 -1.02
CA ASN A 317 -9.49 0.44 -0.66
C ASN A 317 -9.22 1.40 -1.84
N SER A 318 -9.57 0.97 -3.06
CA SER A 318 -9.51 1.86 -4.22
C SER A 318 -10.56 2.95 -4.09
N VAL A 319 -10.17 4.18 -4.39
CA VAL A 319 -11.07 5.34 -4.41
C VAL A 319 -12.25 5.18 -5.39
N VAL A 320 -12.07 4.34 -6.42
CA VAL A 320 -13.13 4.04 -7.39
C VAL A 320 -14.28 3.27 -6.73
N LEU A 321 -14.01 2.46 -5.70
CA LEU A 321 -15.07 1.75 -4.97
C LEU A 321 -15.95 2.74 -4.20
N ASP A 322 -15.34 3.69 -3.50
CA ASP A 322 -16.05 4.75 -2.78
C ASP A 322 -16.92 5.57 -3.76
N LEU A 323 -16.38 5.89 -4.94
CA LEU A 323 -17.14 6.56 -5.99
C LEU A 323 -18.34 5.73 -6.48
N ILE A 324 -18.16 4.42 -6.69
CA ILE A 324 -19.27 3.54 -7.08
C ILE A 324 -20.39 3.60 -6.04
N ASP A 325 -20.04 3.57 -4.75
CA ASP A 325 -21.02 3.61 -3.68
C ASP A 325 -21.76 4.96 -3.64
N TYR A 326 -21.07 6.10 -3.77
CA TYR A 326 -21.71 7.40 -3.93
C TYR A 326 -22.65 7.46 -5.15
N LEU A 327 -22.25 6.91 -6.30
CA LEU A 327 -23.05 6.96 -7.52
C LEU A 327 -24.31 6.07 -7.44
N LYS A 328 -24.25 4.97 -6.68
CA LYS A 328 -25.40 4.07 -6.47
C LYS A 328 -26.53 4.74 -5.70
N GLU A 329 -26.23 5.67 -4.80
CA GLU A 329 -27.24 6.42 -4.03
C GLU A 329 -28.19 7.22 -4.95
N TYR A 330 -27.78 7.51 -6.18
CA TYR A 330 -28.54 8.29 -7.17
C TYR A 330 -29.22 7.43 -8.25
N ASN A 331 -29.38 6.11 -8.03
CA ASN A 331 -30.05 5.17 -8.93
C ASN A 331 -29.52 5.18 -10.38
N LYS A 332 -28.24 5.48 -10.58
CA LYS A 332 -27.60 5.44 -11.90
C LYS A 332 -27.29 3.99 -12.30
N ASN A 333 -27.43 3.70 -13.59
CA ASN A 333 -26.98 2.42 -14.14
C ASN A 333 -25.46 2.43 -14.25
N ILE A 334 -24.79 1.48 -13.59
CA ILE A 334 -23.32 1.38 -13.55
C ILE A 334 -22.88 0.06 -14.18
N ILE A 335 -21.99 0.17 -15.18
CA ILE A 335 -21.30 -0.97 -15.80
C ILE A 335 -19.82 -0.84 -15.46
N ILE A 336 -19.17 -1.94 -15.10
CA ILE A 336 -17.75 -1.98 -14.75
C ILE A 336 -17.00 -2.76 -15.84
N TYR A 337 -15.85 -2.24 -16.27
CA TYR A 337 -14.86 -3.00 -17.02
C TYR A 337 -13.62 -3.19 -16.15
N GLU A 338 -13.42 -4.41 -15.65
CA GLU A 338 -12.22 -4.80 -14.90
C GLU A 338 -11.79 -6.21 -15.33
N PRO A 339 -10.76 -6.34 -16.19
CA PRO A 339 -10.28 -7.64 -16.66
C PRO A 339 -9.84 -8.59 -15.55
N PHE A 340 -9.49 -8.08 -14.37
CA PHE A 340 -9.10 -8.91 -13.22
C PHE A 340 -10.28 -9.47 -12.43
N LEU A 341 -11.51 -9.05 -12.73
CA LEU A 341 -12.73 -9.64 -12.16
C LEU A 341 -13.27 -10.71 -13.11
N ASP A 342 -13.28 -11.97 -12.65
CA ASP A 342 -13.87 -13.07 -13.43
C ASP A 342 -15.38 -13.29 -13.14
N THR A 343 -16.00 -12.39 -12.39
CA THR A 343 -17.43 -12.44 -12.06
C THR A 343 -18.28 -11.65 -13.05
N ALA A 344 -19.56 -12.01 -13.20
CA ALA A 344 -20.52 -11.28 -14.04
C ALA A 344 -21.07 -10.01 -13.37
N SER A 345 -20.91 -9.91 -12.05
CA SER A 345 -21.34 -8.76 -11.26
C SER A 345 -20.34 -8.44 -10.16
N PHE A 346 -20.37 -7.19 -9.70
CA PHE A 346 -19.64 -6.70 -8.54
C PHE A 346 -20.61 -5.91 -7.66
N GLY A 347 -21.09 -6.54 -6.59
CA GLY A 347 -22.28 -6.09 -5.88
C GLY A 347 -23.50 -6.08 -6.80
N THR A 348 -24.15 -4.92 -6.94
CA THR A 348 -25.29 -4.71 -7.83
C THR A 348 -24.90 -4.25 -9.24
N CYS A 349 -23.62 -3.98 -9.51
CA CYS A 349 -23.13 -3.51 -10.80
C CYS A 349 -22.85 -4.68 -11.75
N PHE A 350 -23.17 -4.51 -13.03
CA PHE A 350 -22.81 -5.46 -14.08
C PHE A 350 -21.33 -5.32 -14.46
N VAL A 351 -20.63 -6.44 -14.65
CA VAL A 351 -19.24 -6.48 -15.10
C VAL A 351 -19.20 -6.92 -16.56
N GLU A 352 -18.79 -6.01 -17.45
CA GLU A 352 -18.64 -6.28 -18.87
C GLU A 352 -17.20 -6.74 -19.17
N LYS A 353 -17.06 -7.92 -19.77
CA LYS A 353 -15.75 -8.53 -20.07
C LYS A 353 -15.17 -8.04 -21.40
N LYS A 354 -16.01 -7.56 -22.31
CA LYS A 354 -15.58 -7.08 -23.64
C LYS A 354 -15.51 -5.57 -23.66
N LEU A 355 -14.29 -5.04 -23.78
CA LEU A 355 -14.04 -3.60 -23.82
C LEU A 355 -14.90 -2.87 -24.87
N SER A 356 -15.04 -3.42 -26.07
CA SER A 356 -15.85 -2.82 -27.13
C SER A 356 -17.32 -2.65 -26.73
N ILE A 357 -17.90 -3.65 -26.06
CA ILE A 357 -19.28 -3.62 -25.57
C ILE A 357 -19.41 -2.64 -24.40
N PHE A 358 -18.44 -2.65 -23.47
CA PHE A 358 -18.39 -1.69 -22.36
C PHE A 358 -18.41 -0.26 -22.88
N ILE A 359 -17.56 0.04 -23.86
CA ILE A 359 -17.49 1.36 -24.47
C ILE A 359 -18.81 1.68 -25.14
N GLN A 360 -19.38 0.79 -25.96
CA GLN A 360 -20.65 1.05 -26.64
C GLN A 360 -21.79 1.37 -25.67
N ASN A 361 -21.87 0.65 -24.54
CA ASN A 361 -22.97 0.77 -23.59
C ASN A 361 -22.79 1.88 -22.55
N SER A 362 -21.64 2.55 -22.54
CA SER A 362 -21.33 3.65 -21.61
C SER A 362 -21.56 5.01 -22.26
N ASP A 363 -22.43 5.83 -21.66
CA ASP A 363 -22.61 7.24 -22.05
C ASP A 363 -21.45 8.11 -21.57
N LEU A 364 -20.95 7.80 -20.37
CA LEU A 364 -19.80 8.44 -19.74
C LEU A 364 -18.89 7.35 -19.19
N ILE A 365 -17.63 7.33 -19.61
CA ILE A 365 -16.61 6.44 -19.09
C ILE A 365 -15.83 7.19 -18.01
N VAL A 366 -15.83 6.69 -16.79
CA VAL A 366 -15.10 7.25 -15.64
C VAL A 366 -13.83 6.44 -15.44
N ALA A 367 -12.68 7.11 -15.46
CA ALA A 367 -11.37 6.46 -15.32
C ALA A 367 -10.46 7.27 -14.39
N ASN A 368 -9.97 6.66 -13.30
CA ASN A 368 -9.04 7.35 -12.39
C ASN A 368 -7.68 7.62 -13.06
N ARG A 369 -7.27 6.71 -13.95
CA ARG A 369 -6.11 6.82 -14.83
C ARG A 369 -6.50 6.41 -16.24
N VAL A 370 -6.00 7.13 -17.24
CA VAL A 370 -6.26 6.82 -18.64
C VAL A 370 -5.14 5.97 -19.25
N ASP A 371 -5.51 5.12 -20.20
CA ASP A 371 -4.57 4.36 -21.01
C ASP A 371 -5.00 4.36 -22.48
N ASP A 372 -4.12 3.85 -23.35
CA ASP A 372 -4.29 3.90 -24.81
C ASP A 372 -5.59 3.23 -25.31
N ASN A 373 -6.19 2.32 -24.53
CA ASN A 373 -7.41 1.63 -24.92
C ASN A 373 -8.63 2.55 -24.93
N ILE A 374 -8.64 3.60 -24.08
CA ILE A 374 -9.76 4.53 -23.95
C ILE A 374 -9.48 5.95 -24.48
N LEU A 375 -8.22 6.28 -24.78
CA LEU A 375 -7.82 7.62 -25.25
C LEU A 375 -8.54 8.05 -26.55
N GLN A 376 -8.79 7.12 -27.47
CA GLN A 376 -9.52 7.41 -28.70
C GLN A 376 -11.00 7.81 -28.45
N TYR A 377 -11.54 7.51 -27.27
CA TYR A 377 -12.91 7.85 -26.87
C TYR A 377 -12.98 9.05 -25.91
N LYS A 378 -11.95 9.93 -25.91
CA LYS A 378 -11.83 11.08 -24.99
C LYS A 378 -13.08 11.95 -24.86
N TYR A 379 -13.89 12.05 -25.92
CA TYR A 379 -15.11 12.87 -25.94
C TYR A 379 -16.18 12.41 -24.94
N LYS A 380 -16.08 11.17 -24.44
CA LYS A 380 -16.98 10.62 -23.42
C LYS A 380 -16.24 10.05 -22.21
N VAL A 381 -14.96 10.36 -22.04
CA VAL A 381 -14.18 9.96 -20.87
C VAL A 381 -14.15 11.11 -19.87
N PHE A 382 -14.46 10.82 -18.61
CA PHE A 382 -14.22 11.69 -17.47
C PHE A 382 -13.04 11.16 -16.65
N THR A 383 -12.03 12.01 -16.50
CA THR A 383 -10.86 11.76 -15.67
C THR A 383 -10.32 13.06 -15.09
N THR A 384 -9.52 12.94 -14.04
CA THR A 384 -8.69 14.02 -13.52
C THR A 384 -7.20 13.78 -13.76
N ASP A 385 -6.86 12.68 -14.45
CA ASP A 385 -5.50 12.33 -14.83
C ASP A 385 -4.98 13.32 -15.89
N ILE A 386 -3.82 13.91 -15.60
CA ILE A 386 -3.14 14.87 -16.48
C ILE A 386 -1.90 14.21 -17.07
N PHE A 387 -1.01 13.70 -16.21
CA PHE A 387 0.33 13.25 -16.62
C PHE A 387 0.43 11.76 -16.98
N LYS A 388 -0.65 10.98 -16.81
CA LYS A 388 -0.68 9.52 -17.04
C LYS A 388 0.35 8.73 -16.20
N SER A 389 0.89 9.35 -15.15
CA SER A 389 1.80 8.74 -14.17
C SER A 389 1.35 9.08 -12.74
N ASP A 390 1.68 8.20 -11.78
CA ASP A 390 1.51 8.50 -10.34
C ASP A 390 2.80 9.04 -9.69
N VAL A 391 3.92 8.96 -10.43
CA VAL A 391 5.26 9.37 -10.00
C VAL A 391 5.63 10.63 -10.73
#